data_AF-A0A950ZD61-F1
#
_entry.id   AF-A0A950ZD61-F1
#
_cell.length_a   1.000
_cell.length_b   1.000
_cell.length_c   1.000
_cell.angle_alpha   90.00
_cell.angle_beta   90.00
_cell.angle_gamma   90.00
#
_symmetry.space_group_name_H-M   'P 1'
#
loop_
_entity.id
_entity.type
_entity.pdbx_description
1 polymer ?
#
loop_
_entity_poly.entity_id
_entity_poly.type
_entity_poly.pdbx_seq_one_letter_code
_entity_poly.pdbx_strand_id
1 'polypeptide(L)'
;MIRSILPSKARVGARFGKRFEKRRVRHAIRAALRAGTFDADLRRDADLSTVVWWRRTADKLHPFMRWCRARTAGMTPEEALGYVRGLLPRNLIGDHAYGHWEAVVRPYMGRLPTVRTRLDVGTLCTRLRAAYERDPSLVGMLNAAIKSRIAFDEPRRLLFGVHDIDAFARDALRRGSIELDCAMAIMEEIEGRPNGRPSHFRAA
;
A
#
# COMPACT_ATOMS: atom_id res chain seq x y z
N MET A 1 -16.71 26.98 -5.45
CA MET A 1 -16.25 25.77 -4.72
C MET A 1 -17.42 24.81 -4.55
N ILE A 2 -17.44 23.69 -5.26
CA ILE A 2 -18.49 22.67 -5.09
C ILE A 2 -18.23 21.94 -3.76
N ARG A 3 -19.07 22.20 -2.76
CA ARG A 3 -19.09 21.42 -1.51
C ARG A 3 -19.72 20.07 -1.83
N SER A 4 -19.02 18.98 -1.48
CA SER A 4 -19.58 17.63 -1.54
C SER A 4 -20.86 17.59 -0.67
N ILE A 5 -21.99 17.31 -1.31
CA ILE A 5 -23.35 17.38 -0.76
C ILE A 5 -23.67 16.14 0.11
N LEU A 6 -22.86 15.07 0.01
CA LEU A 6 -23.09 13.83 0.73
C LEU A 6 -22.26 13.73 2.02
N PRO A 7 -22.82 13.25 3.15
CA PRO A 7 -22.08 13.01 4.38
C PRO A 7 -21.06 11.88 4.17
N SER A 8 -19.79 12.25 4.02
CA SER A 8 -18.70 11.29 3.96
C SER A 8 -18.38 10.73 5.33
N LYS A 9 -18.56 9.42 5.52
CA LYS A 9 -18.08 8.69 6.72
C LYS A 9 -16.55 8.68 6.82
N ALA A 10 -15.84 8.84 5.70
CA ALA A 10 -14.38 8.93 5.65
C ALA A 10 -13.83 10.23 6.30
N ARG A 11 -14.67 11.24 6.56
CA ARG A 11 -14.27 12.45 7.30
C ARG A 11 -13.76 12.14 8.70
N VAL A 12 -14.29 11.13 9.38
CA VAL A 12 -13.85 10.77 10.74
C VAL A 12 -12.42 10.24 10.71
N GLY A 13 -12.14 9.28 9.82
CA GLY A 13 -10.79 8.74 9.60
C GLY A 13 -9.80 9.81 9.12
N ALA A 14 -10.20 10.67 8.18
CA ALA A 14 -9.35 11.77 7.71
C ALA A 14 -9.01 12.79 8.82
N ARG A 15 -9.97 13.09 9.71
CA ARG A 15 -9.72 13.94 10.88
C ARG A 15 -8.75 13.28 11.86
N PHE A 16 -8.82 11.96 12.03
CA PHE A 16 -7.87 11.21 12.85
C PHE A 16 -6.47 11.23 12.22
N GLY A 17 -6.34 10.88 10.94
CA GLY A 17 -5.06 10.88 10.21
C GLY A 17 -4.40 12.27 10.20
N LYS A 18 -5.19 13.34 9.98
CA LYS A 18 -4.69 14.72 10.09
C LYS A 18 -4.13 15.03 11.47
N ARG A 19 -4.83 14.62 12.54
CA ARG A 19 -4.36 14.82 13.92
C ARG A 19 -3.10 14.03 14.21
N PHE A 20 -3.02 12.80 13.71
CA PHE A 20 -1.86 11.93 13.85
C PHE A 20 -0.62 12.54 13.21
N GLU A 21 -0.68 12.92 11.92
CA GLU A 21 0.49 13.48 11.21
C GLU A 21 0.95 14.80 11.83
N LYS A 22 0.03 15.70 12.20
CA LYS A 22 0.39 16.93 12.92
C LYS A 22 1.03 16.65 14.28
N ARG A 23 0.59 15.62 14.99
CA ARG A 23 1.22 15.23 16.26
C ARG A 23 2.62 14.66 16.02
N ARG A 24 2.80 13.82 14.99
CA ARG A 24 4.10 13.25 14.62
C ARG A 24 5.14 14.33 14.30
N VAL A 25 4.78 15.31 13.45
CA VAL A 25 5.68 16.42 13.09
C VAL A 25 6.05 17.27 14.31
N ARG A 26 5.08 17.64 15.15
CA ARG A 26 5.38 18.36 16.40
C ARG A 26 6.32 17.58 17.32
N HIS A 27 6.15 16.26 17.40
CA HIS A 27 6.99 15.42 18.23
C HIS A 27 8.43 15.35 17.69
N ALA A 28 8.59 15.30 16.37
CA ALA A 28 9.90 15.34 15.72
C ALA A 28 10.61 16.68 15.94
N ILE A 29 9.90 17.80 15.79
CA ILE A 29 10.45 19.15 16.06
C ILE A 29 10.89 19.26 17.52
N ARG A 30 10.05 18.83 18.47
CA ARG A 30 10.41 18.86 19.91
C ARG A 30 11.62 17.97 20.22
N ALA A 31 11.75 16.82 19.57
CA ALA A 31 12.90 15.94 19.76
C ALA A 31 14.19 16.59 19.23
N ALA A 32 14.15 17.21 18.05
CA ALA A 32 15.29 17.94 17.49
C ALA A 32 15.74 19.11 18.38
N LEU A 33 14.78 19.90 18.88
CA LEU A 33 15.06 20.99 19.83
C LEU A 33 15.72 20.48 21.11
N ARG A 34 15.24 19.37 21.68
CA ARG A 34 15.83 18.76 22.88
C ARG A 34 17.24 18.22 22.64
N ALA A 35 17.52 17.77 21.43
CA ALA A 35 18.85 17.30 21.02
C ALA A 35 19.83 18.44 20.71
N GLY A 36 19.46 19.72 20.95
CA GLY A 36 20.31 20.87 20.68
C GLY A 36 20.50 21.18 19.20
N THR A 37 19.65 20.64 18.33
CA THR A 37 19.71 20.92 16.89
C THR A 37 19.03 22.28 16.64
N PHE A 38 19.83 23.35 16.59
CA PHE A 38 19.34 24.73 16.40
C PHE A 38 18.83 25.02 14.98
N ASP A 39 19.11 24.13 14.02
CA ASP A 39 18.61 24.20 12.63
C ASP A 39 17.27 23.44 12.42
N ALA A 40 16.55 23.17 13.51
CA ALA A 40 15.25 22.51 13.40
C ALA A 40 14.24 23.46 12.70
N ASP A 41 13.72 23.06 11.54
CA ASP A 41 12.66 23.81 10.85
C ASP A 41 11.36 23.82 11.69
N LEU A 42 11.18 24.92 12.44
CA LEU A 42 10.02 25.17 13.30
C LEU A 42 8.75 25.47 12.52
N ARG A 43 8.87 25.80 11.23
CA ARG A 43 7.74 26.11 10.34
C ARG A 43 7.26 24.89 9.57
N ARG A 44 7.94 23.75 9.69
CA ARG A 44 7.56 22.48 9.07
C ARG A 44 6.13 22.07 9.46
N ASP A 45 5.20 22.15 8.51
CA ASP A 45 3.85 21.61 8.70
C ASP A 45 3.81 20.11 8.33
N ALA A 46 2.75 19.44 8.79
CA ALA A 46 2.46 18.09 8.39
C ALA A 46 2.04 18.04 6.92
N ASP A 47 2.68 17.15 6.16
CA ASP A 47 2.18 16.75 4.86
C ASP A 47 0.86 15.99 5.03
N LEU A 48 -0.21 16.57 4.50
CA LEU A 48 -1.56 16.01 4.54
C LEU A 48 -2.03 15.54 3.16
N SER A 49 -1.16 15.59 2.14
CA SER A 49 -1.49 15.23 0.76
C SER A 49 -2.14 13.85 0.69
N THR A 50 -1.53 12.85 1.34
CA THR A 50 -2.04 11.47 1.43
C THR A 50 -3.39 11.40 2.14
N VAL A 51 -3.58 12.09 3.27
CA VAL A 51 -4.86 12.10 4.01
C VAL A 51 -5.98 12.74 3.18
N VAL A 52 -5.68 13.83 2.48
CA VAL A 52 -6.62 14.53 1.60
C VAL A 52 -6.95 13.68 0.38
N TRP A 53 -5.95 13.03 -0.21
CA TRP A 53 -6.08 12.13 -1.33
C TRP A 53 -6.98 10.95 -0.96
N TRP A 54 -6.66 10.19 0.11
CA TRP A 54 -7.47 9.07 0.59
C TRP A 54 -8.93 9.43 0.83
N ARG A 55 -9.18 10.58 1.47
CA ARG A 55 -10.55 11.06 1.68
C ARG A 55 -11.27 11.31 0.36
N ARG A 56 -10.63 11.98 -0.59
CA ARG A 56 -11.23 12.32 -1.90
C ARG A 56 -11.48 11.07 -2.72
N THR A 57 -10.55 10.13 -2.72
CA THR A 57 -10.68 8.83 -3.38
C THR A 57 -11.86 8.05 -2.80
N ALA A 58 -11.95 7.96 -1.47
CA ALA A 58 -13.09 7.36 -0.78
C ALA A 58 -14.42 8.07 -1.14
N ASP A 59 -14.45 9.40 -1.15
CA ASP A 59 -15.67 10.17 -1.45
C ASP A 59 -16.20 9.93 -2.88
N LYS A 60 -15.31 9.65 -3.84
CA LYS A 60 -15.67 9.41 -5.25
C LYS A 60 -16.07 7.97 -5.52
N LEU A 61 -15.38 7.01 -4.91
CA LEU A 61 -15.59 5.59 -5.18
C LEU A 61 -16.70 4.99 -4.32
N HIS A 62 -16.92 5.50 -3.12
CA HIS A 62 -17.90 4.94 -2.18
C HIS A 62 -19.36 5.01 -2.66
N PRO A 63 -19.83 6.02 -3.43
CA PRO A 63 -21.13 5.95 -4.10
C PRO A 63 -21.22 4.79 -5.08
N PHE A 64 -20.20 4.60 -5.92
CA PHE A 64 -20.15 3.50 -6.89
C PHE A 64 -20.15 2.13 -6.19
N MET A 65 -19.30 1.94 -5.17
CA MET A 65 -19.26 0.71 -4.37
C MET A 65 -20.61 0.40 -3.69
N ARG A 66 -21.30 1.41 -3.15
CA ARG A 66 -22.63 1.23 -2.54
C ARG A 66 -23.66 0.79 -3.58
N TRP A 67 -23.65 1.41 -4.74
CA TRP A 67 -24.53 1.05 -5.84
C TRP A 67 -24.27 -0.39 -6.30
N CYS A 68 -23.01 -0.79 -6.48
CA CYS A 68 -22.65 -2.16 -6.82
C CYS A 68 -23.19 -3.15 -5.79
N ARG A 69 -22.94 -2.91 -4.49
CA ARG A 69 -23.46 -3.77 -3.40
C ARG A 69 -24.98 -3.92 -3.42
N ALA A 70 -25.70 -2.83 -3.68
CA ALA A 70 -27.17 -2.87 -3.74
C ALA A 70 -27.66 -3.66 -4.95
N ARG A 71 -26.97 -3.56 -6.10
CA ARG A 71 -27.34 -4.25 -7.35
C ARG A 71 -26.96 -5.72 -7.37
N THR A 72 -25.91 -6.10 -6.66
CA THR A 72 -25.43 -7.48 -6.58
C THR A 72 -25.84 -8.16 -5.27
N ALA A 73 -26.83 -7.63 -4.56
CA ALA A 73 -27.33 -8.23 -3.34
C ALA A 73 -27.92 -9.61 -3.64
N GLY A 74 -27.46 -10.64 -2.94
CA GLY A 74 -27.90 -12.03 -3.14
C GLY A 74 -27.16 -12.79 -4.25
N MET A 75 -26.28 -12.14 -5.01
CA MET A 75 -25.43 -12.81 -5.99
C MET A 75 -24.22 -13.47 -5.33
N THR A 76 -23.72 -14.56 -5.92
CA THR A 76 -22.38 -15.09 -5.57
C THR A 76 -21.29 -14.07 -5.94
N PRO A 77 -20.08 -14.17 -5.35
CA PRO A 77 -18.97 -13.28 -5.69
C PRO A 77 -18.67 -13.24 -7.19
N GLU A 78 -18.68 -14.39 -7.86
CA GLU A 78 -18.41 -14.54 -9.29
C GLU A 78 -19.49 -13.86 -10.14
N GLU A 79 -20.76 -14.07 -9.80
CA GLU A 79 -21.90 -13.42 -10.48
C GLU A 79 -21.88 -11.91 -10.27
N ALA A 80 -21.59 -11.44 -9.05
CA ALA A 80 -21.49 -10.03 -8.73
C ALA A 80 -20.36 -9.33 -9.51
N LEU A 81 -19.22 -10.01 -9.68
CA LEU A 81 -18.11 -9.52 -10.49
C LEU A 81 -18.48 -9.48 -11.97
N GLY A 82 -19.03 -10.58 -12.50
CA GLY A 82 -19.47 -10.66 -13.89
C GLY A 82 -20.51 -9.60 -14.24
N TYR A 83 -21.51 -9.41 -13.37
CA TYR A 83 -22.56 -8.41 -13.53
C TYR A 83 -21.99 -7.00 -13.64
N VAL A 84 -21.13 -6.59 -12.71
CA VAL A 84 -20.55 -5.25 -12.72
C VAL A 84 -19.56 -5.07 -13.87
N ARG A 85 -18.79 -6.11 -14.23
CA ARG A 85 -17.88 -6.08 -15.39
C ARG A 85 -18.63 -5.85 -16.70
N GLY A 86 -19.82 -6.43 -16.84
CA GLY A 86 -20.67 -6.27 -18.03
C GLY A 86 -21.23 -4.85 -18.20
N LEU A 87 -21.33 -4.08 -17.12
CA LEU A 87 -21.86 -2.71 -17.14
C LEU A 87 -20.78 -1.65 -17.36
N LEU A 88 -19.53 -1.96 -17.05
CA LEU A 88 -18.42 -1.01 -17.16
C LEU A 88 -17.79 -1.02 -18.55
N PRO A 89 -17.39 0.15 -19.09
CA PRO A 89 -16.71 0.22 -20.38
C PRO A 89 -15.37 -0.52 -20.32
N ARG A 90 -14.97 -1.14 -21.43
CA ARG A 90 -13.64 -1.79 -21.57
C ARG A 90 -12.57 -0.76 -21.91
N ASN A 91 -12.32 0.13 -20.96
CA ASN A 91 -11.29 1.16 -21.03
C ASN A 91 -10.68 1.39 -19.65
N LEU A 92 -9.64 2.22 -19.60
CA LEU A 92 -8.91 2.53 -18.36
C LEU A 92 -9.81 2.94 -17.19
N ILE A 93 -10.84 3.73 -17.44
CA ILE A 93 -11.75 4.22 -16.37
C ILE A 93 -12.61 3.07 -15.85
N GLY A 94 -13.18 2.27 -16.75
CA GLY A 94 -13.98 1.11 -16.38
C GLY A 94 -13.16 0.03 -15.70
N ASP A 95 -11.93 -0.22 -16.17
CA ASP A 95 -11.01 -1.18 -15.56
C ASP A 95 -10.59 -0.74 -14.16
N HIS A 96 -10.30 0.55 -13.99
CA HIS A 96 -9.97 1.12 -12.68
C HIS A 96 -11.16 1.03 -11.70
N ALA A 97 -12.37 1.40 -12.14
CA ALA A 97 -13.57 1.24 -11.32
C ALA A 97 -13.84 -0.22 -10.96
N TYR A 98 -13.66 -1.13 -11.92
CA TYR A 98 -13.82 -2.56 -11.72
C TYR A 98 -12.84 -3.12 -10.68
N GLY A 99 -11.57 -2.72 -10.73
CA GLY A 99 -10.56 -3.14 -9.73
C GLY A 99 -10.95 -2.77 -8.29
N HIS A 100 -11.55 -1.59 -8.08
CA HIS A 100 -12.09 -1.22 -6.76
C HIS A 100 -13.23 -2.13 -6.31
N TRP A 101 -14.10 -2.56 -7.24
CA TRP A 101 -15.18 -3.47 -6.93
C TRP A 101 -14.68 -4.88 -6.63
N GLU A 102 -13.71 -5.35 -7.42
CA GLU A 102 -13.07 -6.65 -7.22
C GLU A 102 -12.43 -6.76 -5.84
N ALA A 103 -11.69 -5.74 -5.41
CA ALA A 103 -11.10 -5.69 -4.07
C ALA A 103 -12.13 -5.75 -2.93
N VAL A 104 -13.36 -5.30 -3.18
CA VAL A 104 -14.46 -5.34 -2.19
C VAL A 104 -15.11 -6.73 -2.14
N VAL A 105 -15.30 -7.38 -3.28
CA VAL A 105 -15.98 -8.69 -3.38
C VAL A 105 -15.03 -9.84 -3.05
N ARG A 106 -13.77 -9.73 -3.48
CA ARG A 106 -12.67 -10.64 -3.16
C ARG A 106 -11.67 -9.89 -2.28
N PRO A 107 -12.01 -9.63 -0.99
CA PRO A 107 -11.03 -9.10 -0.08
C PRO A 107 -9.88 -10.11 -0.03
N TYR A 108 -8.70 -9.69 -0.48
CA TYR A 108 -7.49 -10.51 -0.48
C TYR A 108 -7.35 -11.22 0.88
N MET A 109 -7.47 -12.55 0.90
CA MET A 109 -7.27 -13.43 2.06
C MET A 109 -5.77 -13.51 2.42
N GLY A 110 -5.14 -12.35 2.64
CA GLY A 110 -3.71 -12.21 2.90
C GLY A 110 -3.39 -11.42 4.17
N ARG A 111 -4.34 -11.29 5.10
CA ARG A 111 -4.02 -10.83 6.46
C ARG A 111 -3.63 -12.02 7.33
N LEU A 112 -2.38 -12.47 7.18
CA LEU A 112 -1.71 -13.07 8.34
C LEU A 112 -1.36 -11.93 9.30
N PRO A 113 -1.62 -12.06 10.61
CA PRO A 113 -1.08 -11.14 11.59
C PRO A 113 0.43 -11.38 11.63
N THR A 114 1.23 -10.54 10.98
CA THR A 114 2.68 -10.57 11.16
C THR A 114 2.98 -10.15 12.60
N VAL A 115 3.38 -11.14 13.40
CA VAL A 115 4.16 -10.92 14.61
C VAL A 115 5.30 -10.00 14.21
N ARG A 116 5.20 -8.70 14.55
CA ARG A 116 6.26 -7.73 14.31
C ARG A 116 7.41 -8.06 15.24
N THR A 117 8.24 -9.04 14.88
CA THR A 117 9.64 -9.04 15.28
C THR A 117 10.18 -7.66 14.92
N ARG A 118 10.88 -7.01 15.85
CA ARG A 118 11.48 -5.69 15.65
C ARG A 118 12.56 -5.79 14.57
N LEU A 119 12.18 -5.82 13.29
CA LEU A 119 13.12 -5.65 12.19
C LEU A 119 13.60 -4.20 12.21
N ASP A 120 14.92 -4.02 12.32
CA ASP A 120 15.57 -2.76 12.02
C ASP A 120 15.95 -2.68 10.53
N VAL A 121 16.32 -1.48 10.10
CA VAL A 121 16.68 -1.20 8.69
C VAL A 121 17.88 -2.04 8.26
N GLY A 122 18.87 -2.22 9.14
CA GLY A 122 20.09 -2.97 8.81
C GLY A 122 19.78 -4.43 8.52
N THR A 123 18.98 -5.06 9.38
CA THR A 123 18.53 -6.45 9.23
C THR A 123 17.73 -6.64 7.94
N LEU A 124 16.81 -5.71 7.63
CA LEU A 124 16.02 -5.77 6.39
C LEU A 124 16.92 -5.62 5.15
N CYS A 125 17.87 -4.69 5.16
CA CYS A 125 18.81 -4.51 4.05
C CYS A 125 19.66 -5.78 3.83
N THR A 126 20.22 -6.35 4.89
CA THR A 126 21.04 -7.56 4.83
C THR A 126 20.25 -8.73 4.22
N ARG A 127 19.01 -8.94 4.68
CA ARG A 127 18.16 -10.01 4.13
C ARG A 127 17.77 -9.75 2.67
N LEU A 128 17.42 -8.53 2.31
CA LEU A 128 17.09 -8.18 0.92
C LEU A 128 18.28 -8.39 -0.01
N ARG A 129 19.50 -8.04 0.41
CA ARG A 129 20.73 -8.30 -0.38
C ARG A 129 21.00 -9.79 -0.51
N ALA A 130 20.93 -10.54 0.58
CA ALA A 130 21.12 -11.99 0.55
C ALA A 130 20.08 -12.70 -0.35
N ALA A 131 18.81 -12.28 -0.29
CA ALA A 131 17.76 -12.78 -1.16
C ALA A 131 18.00 -12.41 -2.63
N TYR A 132 18.48 -11.18 -2.90
CA TYR A 132 18.82 -10.73 -4.25
C TYR A 132 20.00 -11.51 -4.85
N GLU A 133 21.04 -11.76 -4.06
CA GLU A 133 22.21 -12.56 -4.48
C GLU A 133 21.81 -14.00 -4.80
N ARG A 134 20.84 -14.56 -4.06
CA ARG A 134 20.32 -15.90 -4.28
C ARG A 134 19.39 -15.98 -5.50
N ASP A 135 18.57 -14.95 -5.71
CA ASP A 135 17.64 -14.87 -6.84
C ASP A 135 17.50 -13.40 -7.33
N PRO A 136 18.19 -13.02 -8.42
CA PRO A 136 18.08 -11.68 -9.00
C PRO A 136 16.66 -11.32 -9.45
N SER A 137 15.76 -12.30 -9.63
CA SER A 137 14.36 -12.05 -9.97
C SER A 137 13.55 -11.45 -8.81
N LEU A 138 14.13 -11.40 -7.59
CA LEU A 138 13.56 -10.76 -6.39
C LEU A 138 12.93 -9.41 -6.72
N VAL A 139 13.63 -8.55 -7.47
CA VAL A 139 13.16 -7.19 -7.78
C VAL A 139 11.86 -7.23 -8.58
N GLY A 140 11.79 -8.10 -9.58
CA GLY A 140 10.60 -8.29 -10.40
C GLY A 140 9.44 -8.85 -9.60
N MET A 141 9.69 -9.92 -8.83
CA MET A 141 8.68 -10.58 -8.00
C MET A 141 8.11 -9.63 -6.93
N LEU A 142 8.98 -8.91 -6.22
CA LEU A 142 8.59 -7.96 -5.19
C LEU A 142 7.76 -6.82 -5.79
N ASN A 143 8.22 -6.24 -6.90
CA ASN A 143 7.48 -5.15 -7.55
C ASN A 143 6.14 -5.61 -8.10
N ALA A 144 6.04 -6.83 -8.65
CA ALA A 144 4.78 -7.41 -9.08
C ALA A 144 3.82 -7.59 -7.89
N ALA A 145 4.30 -8.12 -6.77
CA ALA A 145 3.52 -8.29 -5.54
C ALA A 145 3.05 -6.95 -4.94
N ILE A 146 3.89 -5.92 -4.96
CA ILE A 146 3.50 -4.58 -4.52
C ILE A 146 2.45 -3.99 -5.47
N LYS A 147 2.63 -4.14 -6.79
CA LYS A 147 1.69 -3.64 -7.80
C LYS A 147 0.33 -4.32 -7.75
N SER A 148 0.26 -5.60 -7.35
CA SER A 148 -1.00 -6.33 -7.22
C SER A 148 -1.76 -5.97 -5.94
N ARG A 149 -1.06 -5.56 -4.88
CA ARG A 149 -1.67 -5.20 -3.58
C ARG A 149 -1.92 -3.71 -3.40
N ILE A 150 -1.22 -2.86 -4.13
CA ILE A 150 -1.38 -1.40 -4.07
C ILE A 150 -1.86 -0.90 -5.43
N ALA A 151 -3.03 -0.26 -5.44
CA ALA A 151 -3.66 0.27 -6.63
C ALA A 151 -2.71 1.21 -7.40
N PHE A 152 -2.86 1.28 -8.73
CA PHE A 152 -1.95 2.07 -9.57
C PHE A 152 -1.92 3.56 -9.21
N ASP A 153 -3.03 4.10 -8.73
CA ASP A 153 -3.19 5.50 -8.31
C ASP A 153 -2.73 5.75 -6.87
N GLU A 154 -2.38 4.71 -6.12
CA GLU A 154 -1.84 4.81 -4.77
C GLU A 154 -0.31 4.95 -4.78
N PRO A 155 0.27 5.78 -3.88
CA PRO A 155 1.70 5.94 -3.78
C PRO A 155 2.36 4.66 -3.25
N ARG A 156 2.93 3.87 -4.16
CA ARG A 156 3.69 2.65 -3.86
C ARG A 156 5.19 2.85 -4.00
N ARG A 157 5.96 2.33 -3.05
CA ARG A 157 7.43 2.31 -3.14
C ARG A 157 7.87 1.01 -3.83
N LEU A 158 8.38 1.10 -5.05
CA LEU A 158 8.95 -0.05 -5.77
C LEU A 158 10.46 -0.15 -5.51
N LEU A 159 11.04 -1.34 -5.59
CA LEU A 159 12.49 -1.53 -5.52
C LEU A 159 13.10 -1.34 -6.92
N PHE A 160 14.04 -0.41 -7.09
CA PHE A 160 14.64 -0.11 -8.41
C PHE A 160 15.91 -0.92 -8.73
N GLY A 161 16.38 -1.72 -7.79
CA GLY A 161 17.56 -2.59 -7.95
C GLY A 161 18.37 -2.68 -6.68
N VAL A 162 19.53 -3.34 -6.75
CA VAL A 162 20.40 -3.58 -5.58
C VAL A 162 20.87 -2.29 -4.90
N HIS A 163 21.14 -1.25 -5.68
CA HIS A 163 21.57 0.06 -5.17
C HIS A 163 20.49 0.81 -4.39
N ASP A 164 19.22 0.40 -4.55
CA ASP A 164 18.05 1.05 -3.97
C ASP A 164 17.55 0.35 -2.69
N ILE A 165 18.14 -0.79 -2.33
CA ILE A 165 17.72 -1.61 -1.17
C ILE A 165 17.68 -0.79 0.12
N ASP A 166 18.69 0.05 0.38
CA ASP A 166 18.77 0.82 1.62
C ASP A 166 17.70 1.91 1.72
N ALA A 167 17.34 2.52 0.59
CA ALA A 167 16.29 3.51 0.53
C ALA A 167 14.92 2.84 0.64
N PHE A 168 14.73 1.71 -0.05
CA PHE A 168 13.52 0.91 0.00
C PHE A 168 13.24 0.40 1.43
N ALA A 169 14.23 -0.19 2.10
CA ALA A 169 14.09 -0.74 3.45
C ALA A 169 13.68 0.33 4.48
N ARG A 170 14.30 1.51 4.40
CA ARG A 170 13.93 2.67 5.25
C ARG A 170 12.49 3.10 5.03
N ASP A 171 12.07 3.20 3.76
CA ASP A 171 10.72 3.63 3.43
C ASP A 171 9.67 2.60 3.84
N ALA A 172 9.92 1.31 3.58
CA ALA A 172 9.01 0.21 3.92
C ALA A 172 8.79 0.08 5.43
N LEU A 173 9.87 0.14 6.23
CA LEU A 173 9.78 0.09 7.69
C LEU A 173 9.11 1.34 8.28
N ARG A 174 9.42 2.52 7.75
CA ARG A 174 8.84 3.78 8.23
C ARG A 174 7.33 3.84 8.01
N ARG A 175 6.86 3.30 6.89
CA ARG A 175 5.44 3.29 6.52
C ARG A 175 4.69 2.12 7.17
N GLY A 176 5.40 1.10 7.66
CA GLY A 176 4.80 -0.11 8.24
C GLY A 176 3.82 -0.77 7.27
N SER A 177 4.21 -0.79 5.99
CA SER A 177 3.29 -0.83 4.85
C SER A 177 3.28 -2.17 4.14
N ILE A 178 2.37 -2.30 3.17
CA ILE A 178 2.20 -3.47 2.32
C ILE A 178 3.52 -3.87 1.63
N GLU A 179 4.39 -2.89 1.33
CA GLU A 179 5.71 -3.14 0.78
C GLU A 179 6.60 -3.98 1.71
N LEU A 180 6.53 -3.75 3.03
CA LEU A 180 7.27 -4.54 4.01
C LEU A 180 6.73 -5.98 4.07
N ASP A 181 5.41 -6.14 4.09
CA ASP A 181 4.79 -7.47 4.12
C ASP A 181 5.11 -8.26 2.84
N CYS A 182 5.10 -7.60 1.68
CA CYS A 182 5.54 -8.20 0.41
C CYS A 182 7.01 -8.59 0.44
N ALA A 183 7.88 -7.70 0.94
CA ALA A 183 9.31 -7.98 1.04
C ALA A 183 9.58 -9.19 1.92
N MET A 184 8.95 -9.26 3.10
CA MET A 184 9.11 -10.37 4.03
C MET A 184 8.64 -11.69 3.42
N ALA A 185 7.45 -11.72 2.81
CA ALA A 185 6.91 -12.94 2.19
C ALA A 185 7.78 -13.45 1.04
N ILE A 186 8.27 -12.56 0.17
CA ILE A 186 9.11 -12.94 -0.97
C ILE A 186 10.49 -13.41 -0.49
N MET A 187 11.08 -12.76 0.52
CA MET A 187 12.34 -13.19 1.11
C MET A 187 12.23 -14.56 1.75
N GLU A 188 11.16 -14.82 2.52
CA GLU A 188 10.90 -16.14 3.12
C GLU A 188 10.75 -17.23 2.04
N GLU A 189 10.08 -16.91 0.93
CA GLU A 189 9.95 -17.82 -0.21
C GLU A 189 11.32 -18.14 -0.82
N ILE A 190 12.17 -17.14 -1.07
CA ILE A 190 13.50 -17.32 -1.67
C ILE A 190 14.45 -18.04 -0.72
N GLU A 191 14.45 -17.69 0.56
CA GLU A 191 15.24 -18.31 1.62
C GLU A 191 14.85 -19.78 1.83
N GLY A 192 13.56 -20.11 1.71
CA GLY A 192 13.01 -21.46 1.85
C GLY A 192 13.23 -22.40 0.66
N ARG A 193 13.65 -21.91 -0.51
CA ARG A 193 13.94 -22.77 -1.67
C ARG A 193 15.21 -23.59 -1.44
N PRO A 194 15.24 -24.90 -1.71
CA PRO A 194 16.50 -25.64 -1.71
C PRO A 194 17.46 -25.03 -2.74
N ASN A 195 18.72 -24.81 -2.35
CA ASN A 195 19.75 -24.15 -3.17
C ASN A 195 19.75 -24.73 -4.60
N GLY A 196 19.41 -23.92 -5.61
CA GLY A 196 19.65 -24.24 -7.02
C GLY A 196 18.47 -24.27 -7.99
N ARG A 197 17.25 -23.85 -7.64
CA ARG A 197 16.16 -23.71 -8.62
C ARG A 197 15.70 -22.25 -8.81
N PRO A 198 15.98 -21.62 -9.97
CA PRO A 198 15.34 -20.37 -10.32
C PRO A 198 13.84 -20.57 -10.53
N SER A 199 13.05 -19.60 -10.08
CA SER A 199 11.60 -19.57 -10.24
C SER A 199 11.23 -19.35 -11.70
N HIS A 200 10.59 -20.36 -12.32
CA HIS A 200 9.80 -20.15 -13.52
C HIS A 200 8.46 -19.54 -13.12
N PHE A 201 8.43 -18.23 -12.90
CA PHE A 201 7.16 -17.52 -12.81
C PHE A 201 6.54 -17.50 -14.23
N ARG A 202 5.57 -18.38 -14.46
CA ARG A 202 4.68 -18.29 -15.62
C ARG A 202 3.82 -17.03 -15.43
N ALA A 203 4.10 -16.02 -16.22
CA ALA A 203 3.17 -14.91 -16.41
C ALA A 203 1.90 -15.46 -17.07
N ALA A 204 0.76 -15.28 -16.39
CA ALA A 204 -0.58 -15.37 -16.94
C ALA A 204 -1.25 -14.01 -16.75
#